data_AF-A0AAW4KRX2-F1
#
_entry.id   AF-A0AAW4KRX2-F1
#
_cell.length_a   1.000
_cell.length_b   1.000
_cell.length_c   1.000
_cell.angle_alpha   90.00
_cell.angle_beta   90.00
_cell.angle_gamma   90.00
#
_symmetry.space_group_name_H-M   'P 1'
#
loop_
_entity.id
_entity.type
_entity.pdbx_description
1 polymer ?
#
loop_
_entity_poly.entity_id
_entity_poly.type
_entity_poly.pdbx_seq_one_letter_code
_entity_poly.pdbx_strand_id
1 'polypeptide(L)'
;VTRPINSVAAMLKDIASGDGDLTQRLAYAKKDELGELVNWFNRFLDKLQPTIAQIKQSITEARGTADQSSAIARQTSEGMQVQFREIDQVATASNEMSATA
;
A
#
# COMPACT_ATOMS: atom_id res chain seq x y z
N VAL A 1 39.40 -0.55 -16.66
CA VAL A 1 38.10 -0.81 -17.33
C VAL A 1 37.02 -1.35 -16.39
N THR A 2 37.34 -1.96 -15.24
CA THR A 2 36.36 -2.62 -14.35
C THR A 2 35.59 -1.71 -13.39
N ARG A 3 36.04 -0.48 -13.12
CA ARG A 3 35.41 0.43 -12.14
C ARG A 3 33.91 0.71 -12.41
N PRO A 4 33.46 1.00 -13.65
CA PRO A 4 32.04 1.26 -13.92
C PRO A 4 31.16 0.02 -13.69
N ILE A 5 31.63 -1.15 -14.10
CA ILE A 5 30.94 -2.44 -13.89
C ILE A 5 30.76 -2.71 -12.40
N ASN A 6 31.82 -2.52 -11.61
CA ASN A 6 31.75 -2.69 -10.17
C ASN A 6 30.78 -1.69 -9.51
N SER A 7 30.62 -0.49 -10.06
CA SER A 7 29.69 0.52 -9.55
C SER A 7 28.23 0.13 -9.83
N VAL A 8 27.94 -0.38 -11.03
CA VAL A 8 26.63 -0.95 -11.36
C VAL A 8 26.31 -2.14 -10.45
N ALA A 9 27.27 -3.06 -10.28
CA ALA A 9 27.09 -4.24 -9.44
C ALA A 9 26.87 -3.88 -7.96
N ALA A 10 27.60 -2.89 -7.44
CA ALA A 10 27.42 -2.41 -6.07
C ALA A 10 26.00 -1.84 -5.88
N MET A 11 25.55 -0.97 -6.78
CA MET A 11 24.23 -0.38 -6.67
C MET A 11 23.10 -1.41 -6.80
N LEU A 12 23.25 -2.38 -7.71
CA LEU A 12 22.32 -3.50 -7.82
C LEU A 12 22.28 -4.35 -6.54
N LYS A 13 23.43 -4.57 -5.90
CA LYS A 13 23.52 -5.29 -4.63
C LYS A 13 22.78 -4.54 -3.52
N ASP A 14 22.96 -3.22 -3.44
CA ASP A 14 22.30 -2.38 -2.44
C ASP A 14 20.78 -2.37 -2.65
N ILE A 15 20.32 -2.28 -3.90
CA ILE A 15 18.89 -2.38 -4.27
C ILE A 15 18.33 -3.76 -3.89
N ALA A 16 19.06 -4.83 -4.17
CA ALA A 16 18.63 -6.20 -3.88
C ALA A 16 18.60 -6.51 -2.37
N SER A 17 19.44 -5.85 -1.54
CA SER A 17 19.39 -6.01 -0.08
C SER A 17 18.25 -5.24 0.59
N GLY A 18 17.50 -4.41 -0.15
CA GLY A 18 16.31 -3.70 0.34
C GLY A 18 16.57 -2.28 0.86
N ASP A 19 17.84 -1.92 1.09
CA ASP A 19 18.27 -0.59 1.56
C ASP A 19 18.72 0.34 0.42
N GLY A 20 18.60 -0.11 -0.83
CA GLY A 20 19.11 0.63 -1.97
C GLY A 20 18.35 1.92 -2.24
N ASP A 21 19.09 3.03 -2.23
CA ASP A 21 18.58 4.33 -2.61
C ASP A 21 18.41 4.42 -4.13
N LEU A 22 17.18 4.20 -4.59
CA LEU A 22 16.77 4.31 -6.00
C LEU A 22 16.87 5.73 -6.56
N THR A 23 17.22 6.75 -5.76
CA THR A 23 17.45 8.12 -6.25
C THR A 23 18.87 8.32 -6.78
N GLN A 24 19.80 7.41 -6.46
CA GLN A 24 21.16 7.49 -6.97
C GLN A 24 21.21 7.20 -8.47
N ARG A 25 22.17 7.85 -9.14
CA ARG A 25 22.44 7.67 -10.57
C ARG A 25 23.93 7.51 -10.77
N LEU A 26 24.31 6.63 -11.69
CA LEU A 26 25.71 6.43 -12.06
C LEU A 26 26.14 7.51 -13.06
N ALA A 27 27.25 8.19 -12.77
CA ALA A 27 27.86 9.15 -13.68
C ALA A 27 29.05 8.51 -14.40
N TYR A 28 29.00 8.48 -15.74
CA TYR A 28 30.10 8.00 -16.56
C TYR A 28 30.17 8.81 -17.87
N ALA A 29 31.27 9.53 -18.06
CA ALA A 29 31.38 10.53 -19.13
C ALA A 29 31.87 9.98 -20.49
N LYS A 30 32.36 8.73 -20.54
CA LYS A 30 32.86 8.17 -21.81
C LYS A 30 31.72 7.63 -22.66
N LYS A 31 31.85 7.81 -23.96
CA LYS A 31 30.93 7.32 -25.00
C LYS A 31 31.39 5.97 -25.53
N ASP A 32 31.52 5.00 -24.64
CA ASP A 32 31.84 3.60 -24.95
C ASP A 32 30.70 2.69 -24.46
N GLU A 33 30.84 1.37 -24.63
CA GLU A 33 29.83 0.37 -24.25
C GLU A 33 29.47 0.45 -22.76
N LEU A 34 30.40 0.88 -21.91
CA LEU A 34 30.14 1.07 -20.48
C LEU A 34 29.30 2.33 -20.22
N GLY A 35 29.45 3.36 -21.06
CA GLY A 35 28.59 4.54 -21.03
C GLY A 35 27.16 4.23 -21.45
N GLU A 36 26.96 3.37 -22.45
CA GLU A 36 25.63 2.89 -22.81
C GLU A 36 24.99 2.07 -21.69
N LEU A 37 25.75 1.16 -21.06
CA LEU A 37 25.29 0.39 -19.90
C LEU A 37 24.82 1.29 -18.76
N VAL A 38 25.62 2.28 -18.39
CA VAL A 38 25.29 3.25 -17.33
C VAL A 38 24.03 4.05 -17.67
N ASN A 39 23.89 4.48 -18.93
CA ASN A 39 22.71 5.22 -19.38
C ASN A 39 21.44 4.36 -19.29
N TRP A 40 21.47 3.13 -19.78
CA TRP A 40 20.32 2.22 -19.69
C TRP A 40 19.98 1.83 -18.27
N PHE A 41 20.99 1.65 -17.41
CA PHE A 41 20.78 1.40 -15.99
C PHE A 41 20.09 2.59 -15.29
N ASN A 42 20.53 3.83 -15.55
CA ASN A 42 19.86 5.02 -15.01
C ASN A 42 18.41 5.12 -15.51
N ARG A 43 18.16 4.85 -16.80
CA ARG A 43 16.79 4.81 -17.37
C ARG A 43 15.92 3.73 -16.74
N PHE A 44 16.50 2.58 -16.40
CA PHE A 44 15.81 1.54 -15.66
C PHE A 44 15.38 2.04 -14.27
N LEU A 45 16.27 2.73 -13.54
CA LEU A 45 15.94 3.35 -12.25
C LEU A 45 14.85 4.42 -12.38
N ASP A 46 14.89 5.25 -13.43
CA ASP A 46 13.87 6.26 -13.72
C ASP A 46 12.46 5.66 -13.92
N LYS A 47 12.37 4.39 -14.35
CA LYS A 47 11.11 3.66 -14.46
C LYS A 47 10.75 2.92 -13.18
N LEU A 48 11.73 2.34 -12.49
CA LEU A 48 11.50 1.58 -11.27
C LEU A 48 11.04 2.47 -10.11
N GLN A 49 11.67 3.63 -9.91
CA GLN A 49 11.36 4.56 -8.83
C GLN A 49 9.87 4.98 -8.78
N PRO A 50 9.25 5.48 -9.87
CA PRO A 50 7.83 5.84 -9.85
C PRO A 50 6.91 4.63 -9.64
N THR A 51 7.25 3.45 -10.16
CA THR A 51 6.48 2.23 -9.91
C THR A 51 6.49 1.85 -8.42
N ILE A 52 7.65 1.91 -7.76
CA ILE A 52 7.75 1.67 -6.32
C ILE A 52 6.98 2.73 -5.52
N ALA A 53 7.04 4.01 -5.94
CA ALA A 53 6.25 5.08 -5.30
C ALA A 53 4.74 4.82 -5.43
N GLN A 54 4.28 4.39 -6.62
CA GLN A 54 2.88 4.06 -6.85
C GLN A 54 2.42 2.87 -6.00
N ILE A 55 3.25 1.83 -5.86
CA ILE A 55 2.95 0.69 -4.98
C ILE A 55 2.78 1.16 -3.53
N LYS A 56 3.68 2.02 -3.02
CA LYS A 56 3.56 2.58 -1.67
C LYS A 56 2.27 3.39 -1.49
N GLN A 57 1.90 4.17 -2.49
CA GLN A 57 0.66 4.93 -2.50
C GLN A 57 -0.56 4.00 -2.45
N SER A 58 -0.62 2.97 -3.30
CA SER A 58 -1.72 2.00 -3.31
C SER A 58 -1.85 1.23 -2.00
N ILE A 59 -0.72 0.89 -1.34
CA ILE A 59 -0.74 0.27 0.00
C ILE A 59 -1.37 1.22 1.04
N THR A 60 -1.05 2.51 0.97
CA THR A 60 -1.61 3.52 1.89
C THR A 60 -3.12 3.68 1.69
N GLU A 61 -3.57 3.71 0.44
CA GLU A 61 -5.00 3.77 0.09
C GLU A 61 -5.75 2.51 0.53
N ALA A 62 -5.17 1.33 0.31
CA ALA A 62 -5.74 0.07 0.75
C ALA A 62 -5.89 0.02 2.28
N ARG A 63 -4.90 0.54 3.02
CA ARG A 63 -4.97 0.65 4.49
C ARG A 63 -6.09 1.60 4.91
N GLY A 64 -6.20 2.78 4.30
CA GLY A 64 -7.29 3.72 4.59
C GLY A 64 -8.68 3.13 4.31
N THR A 65 -8.81 2.36 3.23
CA THR A 65 -10.06 1.65 2.90
C THR A 65 -10.40 0.57 3.94
N ALA A 66 -9.40 -0.16 4.43
CA ALA A 66 -9.58 -1.16 5.48
C ALA A 66 -10.01 -0.51 6.80
N ASP A 67 -9.39 0.61 7.19
CA ASP A 67 -9.76 1.37 8.39
C ASP A 67 -11.20 1.89 8.30
N GLN A 68 -11.59 2.44 7.14
CA GLN A 68 -12.97 2.87 6.88
C GLN A 68 -13.96 1.70 6.97
N SER A 69 -13.62 0.56 6.38
CA SER A 69 -14.45 -0.65 6.43
C SER A 69 -14.64 -1.15 7.86
N SER A 70 -13.58 -1.10 8.67
CA SER A 70 -13.64 -1.44 10.10
C SER A 70 -14.57 -0.50 10.88
N ALA A 71 -14.47 0.82 10.61
CA ALA A 71 -15.34 1.81 11.23
C ALA A 71 -16.82 1.59 10.86
N ILE A 72 -17.13 1.32 9.58
CA ILE A 72 -18.48 1.00 9.12
C ILE A 72 -19.00 -0.27 9.79
N ALA A 73 -18.18 -1.33 9.86
CA ALA A 73 -18.58 -2.59 10.50
C ALA A 73 -18.92 -2.39 11.99
N ARG A 74 -18.15 -1.55 12.69
CA ARG A 74 -18.43 -1.19 14.09
C ARG A 74 -19.75 -0.43 14.22
N GLN A 75 -19.97 0.59 13.39
CA GLN A 75 -21.23 1.35 13.40
C GLN A 75 -22.44 0.45 13.10
N THR A 76 -22.32 -0.47 12.15
CA THR A 76 -23.36 -1.45 11.85
C THR A 76 -23.63 -2.36 13.04
N SER A 77 -22.60 -2.84 13.74
CA SER A 77 -22.76 -3.64 14.95
C SER A 77 -23.50 -2.89 16.06
N GLU A 78 -23.15 -1.62 16.29
CA GLU A 78 -23.83 -0.75 17.26
C GLU A 78 -25.30 -0.52 16.85
N GLY A 79 -25.58 -0.27 15.57
CA GLY A 79 -26.93 -0.14 15.04
C GLY A 79 -27.78 -1.41 15.21
N MET A 80 -27.21 -2.59 14.97
CA MET A 80 -27.90 -3.86 15.20
C MET A 80 -28.25 -4.09 16.68
N GLN A 81 -27.40 -3.65 17.62
CA GLN A 81 -27.71 -3.73 19.05
C GLN A 81 -28.87 -2.80 19.45
N VAL A 82 -29.00 -1.64 18.80
CA VAL A 82 -30.17 -0.77 18.98
C VAL A 82 -31.42 -1.45 18.42
N GLN A 83 -31.35 -1.94 17.18
CA GLN A 83 -32.48 -2.59 16.53
C GLN A 83 -32.97 -3.85 17.28
N PHE A 84 -32.06 -4.63 17.85
CA PHE A 84 -32.41 -5.77 18.71
C PHE A 84 -33.25 -5.34 19.91
N ARG A 85 -32.87 -4.24 20.58
CA ARG A 85 -33.63 -3.71 21.72
C ARG A 85 -35.00 -3.18 21.32
N GLU A 86 -35.12 -2.54 20.17
CA GLU A 86 -36.42 -2.08 19.65
C GLU A 86 -37.35 -3.27 19.34
N ILE A 87 -36.82 -4.33 18.74
CA ILE A 87 -37.60 -5.56 18.47
C ILE A 87 -38.07 -6.21 19.78
N ASP A 88 -37.21 -6.28 20.80
CA ASP A 88 -37.55 -6.84 22.11
C ASP A 88 -38.67 -6.04 22.80
N GLN A 89 -38.63 -4.71 22.69
CA GLN A 89 -39.72 -3.84 23.18
C GLN A 89 -41.03 -4.07 22.43
N VAL A 90 -40.98 -4.17 21.09
CA VAL A 90 -42.17 -4.44 20.27
C VAL A 90 -42.78 -5.81 20.61
N ALA A 91 -41.94 -6.84 20.78
CA ALA A 91 -42.39 -8.17 21.18
C ALA A 91 -43.05 -8.15 22.57
N THR A 92 -42.45 -7.42 23.51
CA THR A 92 -43.01 -7.23 24.86
C THR A 92 -44.39 -6.56 24.80
N ALA A 93 -44.51 -5.44 24.07
CA ALA A 93 -45.79 -4.74 23.90
C ALA A 93 -46.86 -5.61 23.22
N SER A 94 -46.48 -6.41 22.22
CA SER A 94 -47.40 -7.34 21.55
C SER A 94 -47.90 -8.44 22.49
N ASN A 95 -47.03 -8.94 23.39
CA ASN A 95 -47.41 -9.90 24.41
C ASN A 95 -48.38 -9.27 25.44
N GLU A 96 -48.09 -8.06 25.91
CA GLU A 96 -48.97 -7.33 26.84
C GLU A 96 -50.35 -7.04 26.22
N MET A 97 -50.38 -6.59 24.96
CA MET A 97 -51.64 -6.37 24.22
C MET A 97 -52.44 -7.66 24.05
N SER A 98 -51.77 -8.79 23.79
CA SER A 98 -52.44 -10.09 23.64
C SER A 98 -52.95 -10.63 24.98
N ALA A 99 -52.28 -10.31 26.10
CA ALA A 99 -52.71 -10.69 27.43
C ALA A 99 -53.88 -9.82 27.97
N THR A 100 -54.11 -8.65 27.37
CA THR A 100 -55.21 -7.73 27.74
C THR A 100 -56.42 -7.78 26.80
N ALA A 101 -56.35 -8.54 25.70
CA ALA A 101 -57.45 -8.81 24.77
C ALA A 101 -58.30 -10.01 25.22
#